data_AF-A0A1H7Z8K9-F1
#
_entry.id   AF-A0A1H7Z8K9-F1
#
_cell.length_a   1.000
_cell.length_b   1.000
_cell.length_c   1.000
_cell.angle_alpha   90.00
_cell.angle_beta   90.00
_cell.angle_gamma   90.00
#
_symmetry.space_group_name_H-M   'P 1'
#
loop_
_entity.id
_entity.type
_entity.pdbx_description
1 polymer ?
#
loop_
_entity_poly.entity_id
_entity_poly.type
_entity_poly.pdbx_seq_one_letter_code
_entity_poly.pdbx_strand_id
1 'polypeptide(L)'
;MPAFAPRLSDLPANAEVSLNLVLETENYFLEAHVFDQDKIFVTFENANPRGPRPEKYRAGWGSEALRKRRISTLCVKPKIPDWYLKPDLAEAFVSLRPWLAGFTRVIAYGGSMGGFGALTYADTMGATDVVAMNPQSTMNPTLVPWETRFKAAPRGEFVGRYGDAKGNFVNTPRVLILVDRYFPEDWGHVSRLHPGSYRAVNVPFLQHGLPTALAKMGVLSWMIQSLADDSFTEAEFYRRIRARRQSRRYIRTMHTLTSGNPRRKAIVARTLGPVRRDLDDE
;
A
#
# COMPACT_ATOMS: atom_id res chain seq x y z
N MET A 1 27.48 -12.29 -1.19
CA MET A 1 26.43 -11.64 -0.38
C MET A 1 27.09 -10.53 0.43
N PRO A 2 26.69 -9.26 0.30
CA PRO A 2 27.09 -8.29 1.30
C PRO A 2 26.26 -8.55 2.55
N ALA A 3 26.90 -9.10 3.58
CA ALA A 3 26.37 -9.20 4.93
C ALA A 3 26.32 -7.79 5.53
N PHE A 4 25.23 -7.07 5.31
CA PHE A 4 25.00 -5.78 5.96
C PHE A 4 23.56 -5.71 6.47
N ALA A 5 23.17 -6.71 7.27
CA ALA A 5 22.04 -6.53 8.16
C ALA A 5 22.56 -5.76 9.40
N PRO A 6 21.96 -4.64 9.79
CA PRO A 6 22.30 -3.97 11.05
C PRO A 6 22.12 -4.93 12.21
N ARG A 7 22.96 -4.84 13.26
CA ARG A 7 22.79 -5.70 14.43
C ARG A 7 21.56 -5.24 15.21
N LEU A 8 20.84 -6.19 15.81
CA LEU A 8 19.72 -5.88 16.70
C LEU A 8 20.12 -4.99 17.87
N SER A 9 21.35 -5.15 18.38
CA SER A 9 21.94 -4.31 19.43
C SER A 9 22.06 -2.83 19.06
N ASP A 10 22.06 -2.51 17.76
CA ASP A 10 22.23 -1.16 17.26
C ASP A 10 20.89 -0.40 17.18
N LEU A 11 19.77 -1.10 17.42
CA LEU A 11 18.43 -0.51 17.34
C LEU A 11 18.12 0.32 18.61
N PRO A 12 17.68 1.58 18.47
CA PRO A 12 17.33 2.40 19.61
C PRO A 12 16.06 1.90 20.32
N ALA A 13 15.98 2.07 21.65
CA ALA A 13 14.77 1.81 22.41
C ALA A 13 13.74 2.95 22.32
N ASN A 14 14.22 4.21 22.26
CA ASN A 14 13.44 5.43 22.00
C ASN A 14 14.40 6.59 21.71
N ALA A 15 14.68 6.85 20.44
CA ALA A 15 15.64 7.86 20.00
C ALA A 15 14.96 9.17 19.60
N GLU A 16 15.58 10.29 19.97
CA GLU A 16 15.15 11.62 19.56
C GLU A 16 15.30 11.86 18.06
N VAL A 17 16.38 11.32 17.49
CA VAL A 17 16.72 11.36 16.07
C VAL A 17 16.78 9.93 15.57
N SER A 18 16.30 9.68 14.35
CA SER A 18 16.29 8.34 13.80
C SER A 18 17.69 7.82 13.49
N LEU A 19 17.94 6.55 13.80
CA LEU A 19 19.00 5.78 13.15
C LEU A 19 18.60 5.58 11.68
N ASN A 20 19.45 6.01 10.76
CA ASN A 20 19.20 5.90 9.32
C ASN A 20 20.08 4.81 8.72
N LEU A 21 19.47 3.90 7.97
CA LEU A 21 20.17 2.78 7.33
C LEU A 21 19.74 2.73 5.87
N VAL A 22 20.68 2.46 4.97
CA VAL A 22 20.37 2.27 3.55
C VAL A 22 21.05 1.00 3.08
N LEU A 23 20.22 0.03 2.67
CA LEU A 23 20.67 -1.13 1.90
C LEU A 23 20.33 -0.87 0.43
N GLU A 24 21.33 -1.03 -0.43
CA GLU A 24 21.15 -0.95 -1.86
C GLU A 24 21.40 -2.32 -2.49
N THR A 25 20.43 -2.80 -3.25
CA THR A 25 20.57 -3.99 -4.08
C THR A 25 20.74 -3.56 -5.54
N GLU A 26 20.81 -4.52 -6.46
CA GLU A 26 20.84 -4.21 -7.89
C GLU A 26 19.60 -3.39 -8.31
N ASN A 27 18.41 -3.79 -7.87
CA ASN A 27 17.12 -3.25 -8.32
C ASN A 27 16.39 -2.37 -7.31
N TYR A 28 16.82 -2.29 -6.04
CA TYR A 28 16.08 -1.58 -4.99
C TYR A 28 16.98 -0.75 -4.08
N PHE A 29 16.39 0.31 -3.52
CA PHE A 29 16.89 0.99 -2.33
C PHE A 29 15.94 0.66 -1.16
N LEU A 30 16.49 0.14 -0.07
CA LEU A 30 15.80 -0.13 1.18
C LEU A 30 16.32 0.87 2.22
N GLU A 31 15.51 1.89 2.53
CA GLU A 31 15.90 2.99 3.43
C GLU A 31 15.12 2.91 4.73
N ALA A 32 15.82 2.71 5.84
CA ALA A 32 15.24 2.69 7.16
C ALA A 32 15.45 4.02 7.92
N HIS A 33 14.43 4.40 8.68
CA HIS A 33 14.48 5.42 9.72
C HIS A 33 13.94 4.79 10.99
N VAL A 34 14.77 4.58 12.00
CA VAL A 34 14.38 3.86 13.21
C VAL A 34 14.45 4.76 14.43
N PHE A 35 13.34 4.88 15.13
CA PHE A 35 13.20 5.65 16.37
C PHE A 35 13.10 4.74 17.60
N ASP A 36 12.42 3.61 17.48
CA ASP A 36 12.25 2.61 18.54
C ASP A 36 12.11 1.20 17.95
N GLN A 37 11.97 0.21 18.84
CA GLN A 37 11.72 -1.20 18.53
C GLN A 37 10.25 -1.62 18.72
N ASP A 38 9.32 -0.69 18.93
CA ASP A 38 7.90 -1.05 19.08
C ASP A 38 7.32 -1.47 17.72
N LYS A 39 7.29 -0.54 16.76
CA LYS A 39 6.64 -0.77 15.47
C LYS A 39 7.48 -0.27 14.32
N ILE A 40 7.64 -1.09 13.29
CA ILE A 40 8.22 -0.67 12.02
C ILE A 40 7.22 -0.83 10.87
N PHE A 41 7.02 0.24 10.11
CA PHE A 41 6.26 0.20 8.86
C PHE A 41 7.19 -0.11 7.69
N VAL A 42 6.99 -1.26 7.04
CA VAL A 42 7.67 -1.60 5.80
C VAL A 42 6.81 -1.12 4.64
N THR A 43 7.19 0.01 4.05
CA THR A 43 6.39 0.69 3.03
C THR A 43 6.85 0.33 1.63
N PHE A 44 5.91 -0.05 0.76
CA PHE A 44 6.17 -0.34 -0.64
C PHE A 44 5.69 0.83 -1.51
N GLU A 45 6.63 1.43 -2.25
CA GLU A 45 6.35 2.51 -3.21
C GLU A 45 5.34 2.11 -4.31
N ASN A 46 4.37 2.97 -4.59
CA ASN A 46 3.43 2.68 -5.69
C ASN A 46 4.08 2.95 -7.07
N ALA A 47 3.36 2.67 -8.16
CA ALA A 47 3.87 2.83 -9.53
C ALA A 47 4.29 4.28 -9.87
N ASN A 48 3.72 5.29 -9.18
CA ASN A 48 3.94 6.72 -9.36
C ASN A 48 4.70 7.33 -8.16
N PRO A 49 6.04 7.30 -8.16
CA PRO A 49 6.86 7.75 -7.04
C PRO A 49 6.87 9.27 -6.88
N ARG A 50 7.30 9.74 -5.70
CA ARG A 50 7.59 11.16 -5.45
C ARG A 50 9.01 11.49 -5.90
N GLY A 51 9.20 11.65 -7.21
CA GLY A 51 10.49 11.93 -7.83
C GLY A 51 10.90 10.87 -8.85
N PRO A 52 11.89 11.15 -9.70
CA PRO A 52 12.34 10.24 -10.74
C PRO A 52 12.97 8.96 -10.19
N ARG A 53 12.88 7.88 -10.96
CA ARG A 53 13.73 6.70 -10.75
C ARG A 53 14.94 6.80 -11.70
N PRO A 54 16.15 6.33 -11.31
CA PRO A 54 16.51 5.70 -10.04
C PRO A 54 17.14 6.71 -9.04
N GLU A 55 16.45 7.79 -8.68
CA GLU A 55 16.98 8.72 -7.66
C GLU A 55 16.96 8.07 -6.27
N LYS A 56 18.14 7.91 -5.66
CA LYS A 56 18.34 7.20 -4.39
C LYS A 56 17.70 7.92 -3.20
N TYR A 57 17.83 9.23 -3.11
CA TYR A 57 17.41 10.04 -1.96
C TYR A 57 15.98 10.58 -2.07
N ARG A 58 15.23 10.17 -3.09
CA ARG A 58 13.80 10.49 -3.17
C ARG A 58 13.05 9.96 -1.95
N ALA A 59 12.05 10.71 -1.51
CA ALA A 59 11.21 10.32 -0.39
C ALA A 59 10.45 9.03 -0.70
N GLY A 60 10.62 8.02 0.17
CA GLY A 60 9.79 6.81 0.15
C GLY A 60 8.30 7.13 0.33
N TRP A 61 7.44 6.26 -0.20
CA TRP A 61 6.01 6.49 -0.12
C TRP A 61 5.51 6.47 1.34
N GLY A 62 4.95 7.59 1.79
CA GLY A 62 4.46 7.76 3.17
C GLY A 62 5.54 8.04 4.22
N SER A 63 6.83 7.99 3.85
CA SER A 63 7.94 8.07 4.80
C SER A 63 7.99 9.39 5.57
N GLU A 64 7.79 10.52 4.89
CA GLU A 64 7.79 11.84 5.55
C GLU A 64 6.69 11.97 6.61
N ALA A 65 5.51 11.40 6.34
CA ALA A 65 4.40 11.44 7.28
C ALA A 65 4.65 10.58 8.52
N LEU A 66 5.28 9.42 8.35
CA LEU A 66 5.69 8.52 9.42
C LEU A 66 6.85 9.12 10.25
N ARG A 67 7.86 9.68 9.58
CA ARG A 67 9.01 10.35 10.23
C ARG A 67 8.59 11.54 11.08
N LYS A 68 7.67 12.38 10.60
CA LYS A 68 7.12 13.51 11.38
C LYS A 68 6.44 13.07 12.68
N ARG A 69 6.01 11.81 12.76
CA ARG A 69 5.39 11.19 13.93
C ARG A 69 6.35 10.30 14.72
N ARG A 70 7.62 10.25 14.31
CA ARG A 70 8.66 9.38 14.90
C ARG A 70 8.30 7.90 14.88
N ILE A 71 7.55 7.48 13.86
CA ILE A 71 7.24 6.07 13.63
C ILE A 71 8.39 5.47 12.81
N SER A 72 8.96 4.35 13.26
CA SER A 72 10.02 3.66 12.53
C SER A 72 9.52 3.14 11.17
N THR A 73 10.35 3.25 10.14
CA THR A 73 10.00 2.86 8.77
C THR A 73 11.14 2.16 8.07
N LEU A 74 10.82 1.22 7.18
CA LEU A 74 11.69 0.68 6.14
C LEU A 74 11.03 0.90 4.77
N CYS A 75 11.57 1.79 3.96
CA CYS A 75 11.02 2.16 2.66
C CYS A 75 11.63 1.31 1.54
N VAL A 76 10.80 0.57 0.82
CA VAL A 76 11.19 -0.23 -0.36
C VAL A 76 10.96 0.60 -1.62
N LYS A 77 12.05 1.04 -2.24
CA LYS A 77 12.06 1.95 -3.39
C LYS A 77 12.67 1.25 -4.61
N PRO A 78 11.86 0.75 -5.55
CA PRO A 78 12.39 0.06 -6.72
C PRO A 78 13.02 1.05 -7.70
N LYS A 79 14.13 0.67 -8.34
CA LYS A 79 14.86 1.51 -9.32
C LYS A 79 14.11 1.58 -10.66
N ILE A 80 13.17 0.67 -10.89
CA ILE A 80 12.22 0.65 -12.02
C ILE A 80 10.86 0.14 -11.51
N PRO A 81 9.71 0.38 -12.18
CA PRO A 81 8.42 -0.20 -11.78
C PRO A 81 8.33 -1.69 -12.17
N ASP A 82 9.21 -2.52 -11.64
CA ASP A 82 9.32 -3.97 -11.90
C ASP A 82 8.31 -4.82 -11.15
N TRP A 83 7.42 -4.20 -10.38
CA TRP A 83 6.45 -4.88 -9.52
C TRP A 83 7.08 -5.77 -8.46
N TYR A 84 8.28 -5.46 -7.98
CA TYR A 84 8.93 -6.24 -6.92
C TYR A 84 9.22 -7.69 -7.31
N LEU A 85 9.46 -7.96 -8.60
CA LEU A 85 9.66 -9.33 -9.09
C LEU A 85 11.12 -9.76 -9.08
N LYS A 86 12.05 -8.82 -8.96
CA LYS A 86 13.48 -9.13 -9.02
C LYS A 86 13.94 -9.88 -7.75
N PRO A 87 14.72 -10.96 -7.88
CA PRO A 87 15.02 -11.89 -6.78
C PRO A 87 15.84 -11.25 -5.65
N ASP A 88 16.63 -10.22 -5.96
CA ASP A 88 17.47 -9.51 -5.00
C ASP A 88 16.67 -8.85 -3.86
N LEU A 89 15.39 -8.54 -4.06
CA LEU A 89 14.52 -8.08 -2.96
C LEU A 89 14.19 -9.20 -1.98
N ALA A 90 13.90 -10.40 -2.48
CA ALA A 90 13.63 -11.54 -1.61
C ALA A 90 14.86 -11.90 -0.77
N GLU A 91 16.04 -11.90 -1.40
CA GLU A 91 17.32 -12.13 -0.73
C GLU A 91 17.61 -11.05 0.33
N ALA A 92 17.32 -9.78 0.02
CA ALA A 92 17.42 -8.69 0.98
C ALA A 92 16.49 -8.89 2.19
N PHE A 93 15.22 -9.28 1.97
CA PHE A 93 14.31 -9.53 3.08
C PHE A 93 14.66 -10.76 3.91
N VAL A 94 15.14 -11.84 3.30
CA VAL A 94 15.67 -12.99 4.03
C VAL A 94 16.83 -12.55 4.93
N SER A 95 17.73 -11.72 4.42
CA SER A 95 18.88 -11.19 5.18
C SER A 95 18.44 -10.22 6.29
N LEU A 96 17.39 -9.43 6.05
CA LEU A 96 16.83 -8.49 7.03
C LEU A 96 15.90 -9.15 8.05
N ARG A 97 15.45 -10.38 7.83
CA ARG A 97 14.47 -11.07 8.69
C ARG A 97 14.89 -11.10 10.17
N PRO A 98 16.14 -11.41 10.55
CA PRO A 98 16.56 -11.36 11.96
C PRO A 98 16.47 -9.96 12.56
N TRP A 99 16.77 -8.92 11.77
CA TRP A 99 16.68 -7.52 12.21
C TRP A 99 15.22 -7.08 12.38
N LEU A 100 14.36 -7.43 11.43
CA LEU A 100 12.91 -7.17 11.51
C LEU A 100 12.25 -7.90 12.69
N ALA A 101 12.76 -9.07 13.08
CA ALA A 101 12.28 -9.81 14.24
C ALA A 101 12.57 -9.10 15.59
N GLY A 102 13.40 -8.06 15.60
CA GLY A 102 13.63 -7.21 16.77
C GLY A 102 12.48 -6.24 17.08
N PHE A 103 11.55 -6.04 16.15
CA PHE A 103 10.41 -5.15 16.34
C PHE A 103 9.20 -5.93 16.85
N THR A 104 8.43 -5.34 17.77
CA THR A 104 7.21 -5.97 18.30
C THR A 104 6.16 -6.14 17.21
N ARG A 105 6.02 -5.16 16.31
CA ARG A 105 5.17 -5.27 15.11
C ARG A 105 5.91 -4.85 13.85
N VAL A 106 5.79 -5.68 12.82
CA VAL A 106 6.29 -5.41 11.46
C VAL A 106 5.07 -5.25 10.56
N ILE A 107 4.81 -4.02 10.13
CA ILE A 107 3.59 -3.64 9.43
C ILE A 107 3.92 -3.38 7.95
N ALA A 108 3.57 -4.32 7.08
CA ALA A 108 3.71 -4.16 5.63
C ALA A 108 2.60 -3.23 5.10
N TYR A 109 2.96 -2.23 4.31
CA TYR A 109 2.04 -1.16 3.92
C TYR A 109 2.24 -0.68 2.48
N GLY A 110 1.16 -0.59 1.71
CA GLY A 110 1.24 -0.18 0.31
C GLY A 110 -0.10 -0.04 -0.41
N GLY A 111 -0.10 0.65 -1.55
CA GLY A 111 -1.26 0.77 -2.44
C GLY A 111 -0.95 0.37 -3.88
N SER A 112 -1.90 -0.25 -4.59
CA SER A 112 -1.72 -0.74 -5.98
C SER A 112 -0.50 -1.68 -6.09
N MET A 113 0.52 -1.33 -6.89
CA MET A 113 1.80 -2.06 -6.99
C MET A 113 2.45 -2.23 -5.61
N GLY A 114 2.40 -1.21 -4.75
CA GLY A 114 2.91 -1.32 -3.38
C GLY A 114 2.07 -2.25 -2.51
N GLY A 115 0.76 -2.32 -2.75
CA GLY A 115 -0.13 -3.26 -2.06
C GLY A 115 0.16 -4.71 -2.46
N PHE A 116 0.50 -4.94 -3.73
CA PHE A 116 1.04 -6.22 -4.19
C PHE A 116 2.32 -6.58 -3.43
N GLY A 117 3.33 -5.69 -3.41
CA GLY A 117 4.58 -5.93 -2.68
C GLY A 117 4.37 -6.23 -1.19
N ALA A 118 3.50 -5.47 -0.52
CA ALA A 118 3.17 -5.67 0.89
C ALA A 118 2.59 -7.06 1.18
N LEU A 119 1.69 -7.57 0.33
CA LEU A 119 1.13 -8.91 0.47
C LEU A 119 2.14 -10.01 0.07
N THR A 120 2.88 -9.79 -1.02
CA THR A 120 3.81 -10.79 -1.61
C THR A 120 5.03 -11.06 -0.74
N TYR A 121 5.46 -10.12 0.09
CA TYR A 121 6.64 -10.27 0.95
C TYR A 121 6.33 -10.39 2.44
N ALA A 122 5.05 -10.43 2.82
CA ALA A 122 4.62 -10.43 4.21
C ALA A 122 5.26 -11.59 5.01
N ASP A 123 5.13 -12.82 4.51
CA ASP A 123 5.71 -13.99 5.19
C ASP A 123 7.25 -13.97 5.18
N THR A 124 7.88 -13.50 4.10
CA THR A 124 9.35 -13.42 4.00
C THR A 124 9.95 -12.44 5.01
N MET A 125 9.27 -11.31 5.23
CA MET A 125 9.63 -10.33 6.27
C MET A 125 9.21 -10.78 7.67
N GLY A 126 8.31 -11.77 7.75
CA GLY A 126 7.51 -12.12 8.92
C GLY A 126 6.76 -10.91 9.49
N ALA A 127 6.01 -10.26 8.61
CA ALA A 127 5.07 -9.21 8.96
C ALA A 127 4.02 -9.74 9.95
N THR A 128 3.72 -8.95 10.98
CA THR A 128 2.61 -9.21 11.90
C THR A 128 1.31 -8.65 11.33
N ASP A 129 1.42 -7.62 10.50
CA ASP A 129 0.29 -6.91 9.92
C ASP A 129 0.56 -6.55 8.47
N VAL A 130 -0.50 -6.56 7.66
CA VAL A 130 -0.49 -6.01 6.30
C VAL A 130 -1.64 -5.03 6.17
N VAL A 131 -1.37 -3.85 5.63
CA VAL A 131 -2.38 -2.88 5.20
C VAL A 131 -2.17 -2.60 3.72
N ALA A 132 -2.98 -3.25 2.89
CA ALA A 132 -2.92 -3.12 1.44
C ALA A 132 -4.14 -2.34 0.92
N MET A 133 -3.91 -1.35 0.05
CA MET A 133 -4.98 -0.64 -0.63
C MET A 133 -5.02 -1.05 -2.10
N ASN A 134 -6.21 -1.38 -2.61
CA ASN A 134 -6.45 -1.80 -4.00
C ASN A 134 -5.32 -2.64 -4.62
N PRO A 135 -4.83 -3.67 -3.90
CA PRO A 135 -3.70 -4.44 -4.39
C PRO A 135 -4.10 -5.21 -5.64
N GLN A 136 -3.18 -5.28 -6.59
CA GLN A 136 -3.21 -6.38 -7.55
C GLN A 136 -2.70 -7.62 -6.81
N SER A 137 -3.25 -8.79 -7.12
CA SER A 137 -2.75 -10.06 -6.58
C SER A 137 -1.60 -10.63 -7.42
N THR A 138 -1.58 -10.32 -8.72
CA THR A 138 -0.56 -10.67 -9.73
C THR A 138 -0.95 -9.95 -11.02
N MET A 139 -0.04 -9.88 -12.00
CA MET A 139 -0.35 -9.47 -13.37
C MET A 139 -0.16 -10.60 -14.39
N ASN A 140 -0.06 -11.86 -13.93
CA ASN A 140 0.05 -13.02 -14.80
C ASN A 140 -1.21 -13.14 -15.70
N PRO A 141 -1.08 -13.05 -17.03
CA PRO A 141 -2.22 -12.95 -17.95
C PRO A 141 -3.07 -14.21 -17.99
N THR A 142 -2.50 -15.38 -17.66
CA THR A 142 -3.24 -16.64 -17.56
C THR A 142 -4.17 -16.66 -16.35
N LEU A 143 -3.77 -15.99 -15.27
CA LEU A 143 -4.52 -15.99 -14.00
C LEU A 143 -5.44 -14.77 -13.84
N VAL A 144 -5.13 -13.65 -14.48
CA VAL A 144 -5.95 -12.42 -14.52
C VAL A 144 -6.13 -11.90 -15.96
N PRO A 145 -6.81 -12.64 -16.86
CA PRO A 145 -7.01 -12.19 -18.24
C PRO A 145 -7.82 -10.89 -18.34
N TRP A 146 -8.64 -10.56 -17.33
CA TRP A 146 -9.42 -9.32 -17.27
C TRP A 146 -8.58 -8.08 -16.94
N GLU A 147 -7.39 -8.25 -16.37
CA GLU A 147 -6.55 -7.12 -15.97
C GLU A 147 -5.81 -6.59 -17.19
N THR A 148 -6.18 -5.41 -17.68
CA THR A 148 -5.64 -4.78 -18.91
C THR A 148 -5.07 -3.38 -18.69
N ARG A 149 -5.15 -2.85 -17.45
CA ARG A 149 -4.90 -1.44 -17.11
C ARG A 149 -3.40 -1.11 -17.10
N PHE A 150 -2.58 -1.99 -16.53
CA PHE A 150 -1.14 -1.77 -16.37
C PHE A 150 -0.34 -2.36 -17.52
N LYS A 151 -0.32 -1.68 -18.67
CA LYS A 151 0.34 -2.16 -19.89
C LYS A 151 1.87 -2.26 -19.77
N ALA A 152 2.48 -1.41 -18.94
CA ALA A 152 3.92 -1.40 -18.69
C ALA A 152 4.39 -2.47 -17.70
N ALA A 153 3.47 -3.22 -17.06
CA ALA A 153 3.86 -4.30 -16.16
C ALA A 153 4.55 -5.43 -16.95
N PRO A 154 5.64 -6.02 -16.43
CA PRO A 154 6.35 -7.13 -17.10
C PRO A 154 5.56 -8.44 -16.94
N ARG A 155 4.42 -8.57 -17.62
CA ARG A 155 3.43 -9.65 -17.41
C ARG A 155 3.99 -11.07 -17.48
N GLY A 156 5.02 -11.30 -18.30
CA GLY A 156 5.70 -12.59 -18.42
C GLY A 156 6.58 -12.96 -17.22
N GLU A 157 6.93 -12.00 -16.37
CA GLU A 157 7.77 -12.20 -15.18
C GLU A 157 6.95 -12.54 -13.93
N PHE A 158 5.62 -12.47 -13.97
CA PHE A 158 4.74 -12.84 -12.84
C PHE A 158 4.60 -14.35 -12.70
N VAL A 159 5.72 -15.00 -12.38
CA VAL A 159 5.87 -16.44 -12.21
C VAL A 159 6.56 -16.77 -10.89
N GLY A 160 6.45 -18.03 -10.45
CA GLY A 160 7.07 -18.48 -9.21
C GLY A 160 6.46 -17.86 -7.95
N ARG A 161 7.16 -18.03 -6.82
CA ARG A 161 6.65 -17.66 -5.48
C ARG A 161 6.26 -16.19 -5.37
N TYR A 162 7.10 -15.28 -5.86
CA TYR A 162 6.88 -13.84 -5.72
C TYR A 162 6.10 -13.22 -6.90
N GLY A 163 5.65 -14.03 -7.86
CA GLY A 163 4.79 -13.60 -8.96
C GLY A 163 3.30 -13.55 -8.61
N ASP A 164 2.88 -14.06 -7.46
CA ASP A 164 1.50 -14.01 -6.97
C ASP A 164 1.48 -13.76 -5.46
N ALA A 165 0.71 -12.78 -5.01
CA ALA A 165 0.52 -12.49 -3.60
C ALA A 165 -0.18 -13.65 -2.87
N LYS A 166 -0.99 -14.44 -3.58
CA LYS A 166 -1.71 -15.58 -3.00
C LYS A 166 -0.72 -16.59 -2.40
N GLY A 167 -0.82 -16.80 -1.09
CA GLY A 167 0.01 -17.76 -0.36
C GLY A 167 1.30 -17.18 0.25
N ASN A 168 1.53 -15.87 0.15
CA ASN A 168 2.72 -15.21 0.72
C ASN A 168 2.47 -14.36 1.97
N PHE A 169 1.28 -14.45 2.54
CA PHE A 169 0.90 -13.78 3.80
C PHE A 169 0.12 -14.72 4.74
N VAL A 170 0.32 -16.03 4.61
CA VAL A 170 -0.43 -17.05 5.36
C VAL A 170 -0.13 -17.00 6.85
N ASN A 171 1.09 -16.59 7.21
CA ASN A 171 1.53 -16.49 8.61
C ASN A 171 1.29 -15.09 9.20
N THR A 172 0.63 -14.20 8.46
CA THR A 172 0.36 -12.83 8.89
C THR A 172 -1.01 -12.75 9.57
N PRO A 173 -1.09 -12.56 10.90
CA PRO A 173 -2.36 -12.65 11.63
C PRO A 173 -3.34 -11.51 11.33
N ARG A 174 -2.84 -10.34 10.90
CA ARG A 174 -3.64 -9.12 10.78
C ARG A 174 -3.52 -8.50 9.38
N VAL A 175 -4.31 -9.01 8.45
CA VAL A 175 -4.31 -8.51 7.06
C VAL A 175 -5.56 -7.68 6.79
N LEU A 176 -5.37 -6.38 6.56
CA LEU A 176 -6.41 -5.43 6.21
C LEU A 176 -6.27 -5.03 4.73
N ILE A 177 -7.32 -5.24 3.95
CA ILE A 177 -7.37 -4.83 2.54
C ILE A 177 -8.44 -3.77 2.35
N LEU A 178 -8.04 -2.56 1.95
CA LEU A 178 -8.96 -1.49 1.59
C LEU A 178 -9.22 -1.56 0.09
N VAL A 179 -10.48 -1.72 -0.30
CA VAL A 179 -10.86 -1.91 -1.71
C VAL A 179 -12.23 -1.34 -1.99
N ASP A 180 -12.45 -0.80 -3.18
CA ASP A 180 -13.80 -0.51 -3.68
C ASP A 180 -14.40 -1.78 -4.28
N ARG A 181 -15.32 -2.42 -3.56
CA ARG A 181 -15.97 -3.66 -4.02
C ARG A 181 -16.86 -3.46 -5.26
N TYR A 182 -17.18 -2.20 -5.60
CA TYR A 182 -17.95 -1.86 -6.80
C TYR A 182 -17.07 -1.58 -8.02
N PHE A 183 -15.75 -1.77 -7.90
CA PHE A 183 -14.81 -1.65 -9.00
C PHE A 183 -14.25 -3.05 -9.35
N PRO A 184 -14.82 -3.73 -10.38
CA PRO A 184 -14.59 -5.15 -10.63
C PRO A 184 -13.12 -5.53 -10.81
N GLU A 185 -12.31 -4.66 -11.39
CA GLU A 185 -10.90 -4.93 -11.70
C GLU A 185 -10.08 -5.10 -10.42
N ASP A 186 -10.23 -4.19 -9.44
CA ASP A 186 -9.55 -4.30 -8.15
C ASP A 186 -10.20 -5.39 -7.27
N TRP A 187 -11.53 -5.50 -7.28
CA TRP A 187 -12.21 -6.55 -6.50
C TRP A 187 -11.88 -7.96 -7.00
N GLY A 188 -11.69 -8.14 -8.32
CA GLY A 188 -11.28 -9.40 -8.92
C GLY A 188 -9.92 -9.88 -8.41
N HIS A 189 -8.96 -8.97 -8.21
CA HIS A 189 -7.69 -9.31 -7.57
C HIS A 189 -7.85 -9.73 -6.12
N VAL A 190 -8.59 -8.96 -5.32
CA VAL A 190 -8.82 -9.30 -3.90
C VAL A 190 -9.58 -10.63 -3.76
N SER A 191 -10.52 -10.90 -4.65
CA SER A 191 -11.31 -12.15 -4.65
C SER A 191 -10.50 -13.41 -4.97
N ARG A 192 -9.31 -13.27 -5.57
CA ARG A 192 -8.40 -14.42 -5.80
C ARG A 192 -7.69 -14.90 -4.54
N LEU A 193 -7.51 -14.00 -3.57
CA LEU A 193 -6.84 -14.29 -2.32
C LEU A 193 -7.68 -15.29 -1.50
N HIS A 194 -7.05 -16.09 -0.64
CA HIS A 194 -7.77 -17.10 0.13
C HIS A 194 -8.83 -16.45 1.05
N PRO A 195 -10.12 -16.83 0.95
CA PRO A 195 -11.12 -16.35 1.88
C PRO A 195 -10.73 -16.61 3.34
N GLY A 196 -10.98 -15.64 4.22
CA GLY A 196 -10.61 -15.73 5.64
C GLY A 196 -9.16 -15.34 5.96
N SER A 197 -8.26 -15.24 4.97
CA SER A 197 -6.87 -14.78 5.17
C SER A 197 -6.72 -13.27 5.28
N TYR A 198 -7.80 -12.51 5.09
CA TYR A 198 -7.80 -11.05 5.17
C TYR A 198 -9.16 -10.50 5.59
N ARG A 199 -9.14 -9.27 6.11
CA ARG A 199 -10.32 -8.43 6.34
C ARG A 199 -10.42 -7.37 5.25
N ALA A 200 -11.43 -7.47 4.39
CA ALA A 200 -11.69 -6.45 3.38
C ALA A 200 -12.56 -5.31 3.91
N VAL A 201 -11.99 -4.10 4.00
CA VAL A 201 -12.69 -2.85 4.28
C VAL A 201 -13.15 -2.22 2.98
N ASN A 202 -14.47 -2.09 2.81
CA ASN A 202 -15.03 -1.54 1.59
C ASN A 202 -14.89 0.00 1.58
N VAL A 203 -14.33 0.56 0.51
CA VAL A 203 -14.19 2.00 0.31
C VAL A 203 -14.93 2.40 -0.97
N PRO A 204 -16.28 2.52 -0.90
CA PRO A 204 -17.12 2.47 -2.08
C PRO A 204 -17.02 3.72 -2.95
N PHE A 205 -17.02 3.49 -4.25
CA PHE A 205 -17.00 4.48 -5.34
C PHE A 205 -15.77 5.41 -5.30
N LEU A 206 -14.66 4.90 -4.77
CA LEU A 206 -13.34 5.51 -4.92
C LEU A 206 -12.47 4.73 -5.91
N GLN A 207 -12.90 3.59 -6.46
CA GLN A 207 -12.18 2.82 -7.49
C GLN A 207 -10.65 2.72 -7.21
N HIS A 208 -9.81 2.72 -8.25
CA HIS A 208 -8.36 2.50 -8.09
C HIS A 208 -7.59 3.65 -7.42
N GLY A 209 -7.96 4.91 -7.62
CA GLY A 209 -7.29 6.03 -6.94
C GLY A 209 -7.68 6.20 -5.46
N LEU A 210 -8.22 5.17 -4.79
CA LEU A 210 -8.56 5.28 -3.37
C LEU A 210 -7.39 5.71 -2.47
N PRO A 211 -6.12 5.30 -2.68
CA PRO A 211 -5.02 5.74 -1.81
C PRO A 211 -4.84 7.26 -1.85
N THR A 212 -4.85 7.83 -3.07
CA THR A 212 -4.77 9.28 -3.30
C THR A 212 -5.94 10.01 -2.67
N ALA A 213 -7.16 9.48 -2.82
CA ALA A 213 -8.35 10.08 -2.21
C ALA A 213 -8.28 10.06 -0.68
N LEU A 214 -7.90 8.93 -0.07
CA LEU A 214 -7.73 8.82 1.39
C LEU A 214 -6.63 9.76 1.91
N ALA A 215 -5.54 9.93 1.17
CA ALA A 215 -4.48 10.86 1.50
C ALA A 215 -4.97 12.32 1.49
N LYS A 216 -5.64 12.75 0.41
CA LYS A 216 -6.19 14.11 0.29
C LYS A 216 -7.23 14.42 1.37
N MET A 217 -8.00 13.43 1.81
CA MET A 217 -8.98 13.58 2.89
C MET A 217 -8.35 13.54 4.30
N GLY A 218 -7.03 13.34 4.43
CA GLY A 218 -6.36 13.15 5.72
C GLY A 218 -6.68 11.83 6.45
N VAL A 219 -7.52 10.98 5.86
CA VAL A 219 -7.92 9.68 6.43
C VAL A 219 -6.73 8.72 6.45
N LEU A 220 -5.86 8.77 5.43
CA LEU A 220 -4.67 7.92 5.37
C LEU A 220 -3.72 8.20 6.53
N SER A 221 -3.46 9.48 6.82
CA SER A 221 -2.58 9.89 7.93
C SER A 221 -3.19 9.52 9.28
N TRP A 222 -4.50 9.69 9.46
CA TRP A 222 -5.19 9.22 10.66
C TRP A 222 -5.09 7.70 10.81
N MET A 223 -5.29 6.93 9.72
CA MET A 223 -5.25 5.47 9.77
C MET A 223 -3.86 4.98 10.19
N ILE A 224 -2.79 5.51 9.59
CA ILE A 224 -1.41 5.20 9.97
C ILE A 224 -1.18 5.46 11.46
N GLN A 225 -1.58 6.64 11.96
CA GLN A 225 -1.45 6.98 13.37
C GLN A 225 -2.22 5.99 14.25
N SER A 226 -3.48 5.71 13.93
CA SER A 226 -4.30 4.80 14.73
C SER A 226 -3.80 3.35 14.70
N LEU A 227 -3.11 2.92 13.64
CA LEU A 227 -2.46 1.61 13.58
C LEU A 227 -1.20 1.57 14.44
N ALA A 228 -0.45 2.68 14.48
CA ALA A 228 0.70 2.84 15.37
C ALA A 228 0.29 2.92 16.84
N ASP A 229 -0.86 3.52 17.15
CA ASP A 229 -1.39 3.66 18.52
C ASP A 229 -2.28 2.47 18.96
N ASP A 230 -2.37 1.41 18.16
CA ASP A 230 -3.25 0.26 18.40
C ASP A 230 -4.75 0.62 18.60
N SER A 231 -5.18 1.76 18.06
CA SER A 231 -6.52 2.36 18.25
C SER A 231 -7.39 2.34 16.99
N PHE A 232 -6.93 1.75 15.88
CA PHE A 232 -7.69 1.66 14.64
C PHE A 232 -9.01 0.89 14.84
N THR A 233 -10.12 1.49 14.40
CA THR A 233 -11.42 0.79 14.30
C THR A 233 -12.08 1.03 12.95
N GLU A 234 -12.77 0.02 12.44
CA GLU A 234 -13.55 0.15 11.20
C GLU A 234 -14.67 1.20 11.34
N ALA A 235 -15.30 1.31 12.50
CA ALA A 235 -16.35 2.29 12.75
C ALA A 235 -15.84 3.74 12.59
N GLU A 236 -14.67 4.03 13.15
CA GLU A 236 -14.00 5.32 12.98
C GLU A 236 -13.61 5.56 11.53
N PHE A 237 -13.02 4.55 10.88
CA PHE A 237 -12.64 4.62 9.48
C PHE A 237 -13.87 4.94 8.61
N TYR A 238 -14.98 4.22 8.79
CA TYR A 238 -16.23 4.45 8.06
C TYR A 238 -16.81 5.84 8.31
N ARG A 239 -16.67 6.39 9.53
CA ARG A 239 -17.05 7.77 9.81
C ARG A 239 -16.23 8.75 8.99
N ARG A 240 -14.91 8.59 8.98
CA ARG A 240 -13.97 9.50 8.31
C ARG A 240 -14.08 9.47 6.80
N ILE A 241 -14.24 8.29 6.19
CA ILE A 241 -14.36 8.21 4.72
C ILE A 241 -15.65 8.83 4.18
N ARG A 242 -16.62 9.24 5.02
CA ARG A 242 -17.77 10.03 4.56
C ARG A 242 -17.36 11.38 3.97
N ALA A 243 -16.18 11.90 4.34
CA ALA A 243 -15.58 13.08 3.73
C ALA A 243 -15.42 12.95 2.20
N ARG A 244 -15.42 11.72 1.66
CA ARG A 244 -15.37 11.47 0.20
C ARG A 244 -16.49 12.17 -0.57
N ARG A 245 -17.62 12.49 0.08
CA ARG A 245 -18.70 13.26 -0.54
C ARG A 245 -18.26 14.65 -1.02
N GLN A 246 -17.16 15.17 -0.49
CA GLN A 246 -16.52 16.43 -0.90
C GLN A 246 -15.39 16.20 -1.92
N SER A 247 -15.01 14.94 -2.19
CA SER A 247 -13.97 14.61 -3.16
C SER A 247 -14.51 14.74 -4.59
N ARG A 248 -13.82 15.54 -5.41
CA ARG A 248 -14.12 15.70 -6.84
C ARG A 248 -14.22 14.37 -7.57
N ARG A 249 -13.30 13.46 -7.27
CA ARG A 249 -13.25 12.12 -7.85
C ARG A 249 -14.49 11.31 -7.52
N TYR A 250 -14.90 11.29 -6.25
CA TYR A 250 -16.11 10.60 -5.84
C TYR A 250 -17.35 11.18 -6.52
N ILE A 251 -17.46 12.51 -6.59
CA ILE A 251 -18.57 13.21 -7.27
C ILE A 251 -18.62 12.79 -8.74
N ARG A 252 -17.49 12.86 -9.47
CA ARG A 252 -17.39 12.43 -10.87
C ARG A 252 -17.80 10.97 -11.06
N THR A 253 -17.26 10.06 -10.24
CA THR A 253 -17.63 8.64 -10.27
C THR A 253 -19.14 8.44 -10.07
N MET A 254 -19.75 9.12 -9.09
CA MET A 254 -21.19 9.02 -8.85
C MET A 254 -22.03 9.55 -10.02
N HIS A 255 -21.62 10.65 -10.66
CA HIS A 255 -22.28 11.17 -11.86
C HIS A 255 -22.17 10.20 -13.04
N THR A 256 -20.99 9.62 -13.28
CA THR A 256 -20.80 8.60 -14.32
C THR A 256 -21.68 7.37 -14.07
N LEU A 257 -21.66 6.81 -12.86
CA LEU A 257 -22.43 5.60 -12.51
C LEU A 257 -23.95 5.79 -12.55
N THR A 258 -24.43 7.03 -12.43
CA THR A 258 -25.86 7.34 -12.45
C THR A 258 -26.36 7.94 -13.76
N SER A 259 -25.47 8.16 -14.73
CA SER A 259 -25.77 8.79 -16.03
C SER A 259 -26.89 8.10 -16.81
N GLY A 260 -26.97 6.76 -16.76
CA GLY A 260 -28.00 5.96 -17.43
C GLY A 260 -29.35 5.90 -16.71
N ASN A 261 -29.53 6.58 -15.58
CA ASN A 261 -30.79 6.59 -14.83
C ASN A 261 -31.16 8.02 -14.39
N PRO A 262 -32.14 8.67 -15.07
CA PRO A 262 -32.50 10.06 -14.80
C PRO A 262 -32.86 10.36 -13.34
N ARG A 263 -33.57 9.43 -12.68
CA ARG A 263 -33.94 9.57 -11.26
C ARG A 263 -32.71 9.58 -10.35
N ARG A 264 -31.78 8.65 -10.55
CA ARG A 264 -30.53 8.58 -9.76
C ARG A 264 -29.62 9.77 -10.04
N LYS A 265 -29.51 10.20 -11.30
CA LYS A 265 -28.75 11.39 -11.70
C LYS A 265 -29.26 12.65 -10.99
N ALA A 266 -30.58 12.85 -10.92
CA ALA A 266 -31.18 13.96 -10.19
C ALA A 266 -30.88 13.92 -8.69
N ILE A 267 -30.92 12.74 -8.06
CA ILE A 267 -30.55 12.56 -6.64
C ILE A 267 -29.08 12.92 -6.42
N VAL A 268 -28.16 12.43 -7.26
CA VAL A 268 -26.72 12.72 -7.15
C VAL A 268 -26.46 14.21 -7.32
N ALA A 269 -27.03 14.85 -8.36
CA ALA A 269 -26.87 16.28 -8.60
C ALA A 269 -27.38 17.13 -7.42
N ARG A 270 -28.52 16.75 -6.82
CA ARG A 270 -29.08 17.44 -5.64
C ARG A 270 -28.24 17.24 -4.38
N THR A 271 -27.64 16.06 -4.20
CA THR A 271 -26.96 15.68 -2.95
C THR A 271 -25.49 16.06 -2.93
N LEU A 272 -24.82 15.97 -4.08
CA LEU A 272 -23.37 16.15 -4.22
C LEU A 272 -22.99 17.37 -5.07
N GLY A 273 -23.97 18.04 -5.66
CA GLY A 273 -23.75 19.15 -6.59
C GLY A 273 -23.36 18.70 -8.00
N PRO A 274 -23.25 19.65 -8.95
CA PRO A 274 -22.80 19.38 -10.32
C PRO A 274 -21.30 19.05 -10.37
N VAL A 275 -20.88 18.33 -11.42
CA VAL A 275 -19.46 18.26 -11.79
C VAL A 275 -19.07 19.66 -12.28
N ARG A 276 -18.23 20.40 -11.54
CA ARG A 276 -17.77 21.72 -11.98
C ARG A 276 -16.67 21.56 -13.04
N ARG A 277 -16.77 22.32 -14.14
CA ARG A 277 -15.88 22.26 -15.32
C ARG A 277 -14.51 22.92 -15.10
N ASP A 278 -14.36 23.74 -14.07
CA ASP A 278 -13.13 24.45 -13.70
C ASP A 278 -12.13 23.57 -12.90
N LEU A 279 -12.36 22.26 -12.88
CA LEU A 279 -11.64 21.30 -12.04
C LEU A 279 -10.92 20.22 -12.86
N ASP A 280 -10.70 20.47 -14.15
CA ASP A 280 -10.20 19.52 -15.15
C ASP A 280 -8.66 19.27 -15.08
N ASP A 281 -7.94 19.96 -14.21
CA ASP A 281 -6.51 19.72 -13.98
C ASP A 281 -6.27 18.81 -12.75
N GLU A 282 -6.44 17.49 -12.91
CA GLU A 282 -5.87 16.47 -11.99
C GLU A 282 -5.47 15.18 -12.71
#